data_AF-A0A2M7V5K4-F1
#
_entry.id   AF-A0A2M7V5K4-F1
#
_cell.length_a   1.000
_cell.length_b   1.000
_cell.length_c   1.000
_cell.angle_alpha   90.00
_cell.angle_beta   90.00
_cell.angle_gamma   90.00
#
_symmetry.space_group_name_H-M   'P 1'
#
loop_
_entity.id
_entity.type
_entity.pdbx_description
1 polymer ?
#
loop_
_entity_poly.entity_id
_entity_poly.type
_entity_poly.pdbx_seq_one_letter_code
_entity_poly.pdbx_strand_id
1 'polypeptide(L)'
;MQWITSHDKDPYIPQPTLALQTCYVLRATCYVLREYMQQFVVPQFIDVEDKIFGPITTRQFVILLAAGITIFGTYRLADTTLFISIAVLVGIIAIVFSFVRVNGQVFHVFLLNIIQTMKRPGLRIWHKSYTDKDLEYFMHSGDDDEISDHVIKKAVHKQHIKDLSLVVNTGGYYRPDEHL
;
A
#
# COMPACT_ATOMS: atom_id res chain seq x y z
N MET A 1 -72.54 -7.72 55.78
CA MET A 1 -71.27 -7.06 55.42
C MET A 1 -70.62 -7.97 54.38
N GLN A 2 -70.70 -7.75 53.06
CA GLN A 2 -70.57 -6.47 52.32
C GLN A 2 -69.17 -5.90 52.64
N TRP A 3 -68.26 -5.65 51.69
CA TRP A 3 -68.40 -5.13 50.31
C TRP A 3 -67.31 -5.78 49.38
N ILE A 4 -67.55 -6.07 48.09
CA ILE A 4 -67.19 -5.27 46.88
C ILE A 4 -65.85 -4.50 47.02
N THR A 5 -64.85 -4.54 46.13
CA THR A 5 -64.68 -5.01 44.71
C THR A 5 -63.59 -6.13 44.58
N SER A 6 -63.05 -6.61 43.44
CA SER A 6 -63.19 -6.36 41.98
C SER A 6 -62.74 -7.62 41.17
N HIS A 7 -62.87 -7.60 39.83
CA HIS A 7 -62.19 -8.55 38.92
C HIS A 7 -60.73 -8.14 38.65
N ASP A 8 -59.80 -9.12 38.61
CA ASP A 8 -59.21 -9.52 37.32
C ASP A 8 -58.84 -11.01 37.32
N LYS A 9 -58.86 -11.64 36.15
CA LYS A 9 -58.33 -12.98 35.89
C LYS A 9 -57.40 -12.87 34.69
N ASP A 10 -56.11 -12.64 34.91
CA ASP A 10 -55.10 -12.66 33.84
C ASP A 10 -55.01 -14.04 33.17
N PRO A 11 -55.33 -14.20 31.87
CA PRO A 11 -55.31 -15.48 31.19
C PRO A 11 -54.50 -15.41 29.89
N TYR A 12 -53.37 -14.68 29.87
CA TYR A 12 -52.52 -14.57 28.68
C TYR A 12 -51.05 -14.88 28.96
N ILE A 13 -50.66 -16.10 28.61
CA ILE A 13 -49.26 -16.51 28.42
C ILE A 13 -48.80 -15.96 27.06
N PRO A 14 -47.80 -15.06 26.98
CA PRO A 14 -47.28 -14.62 25.70
C PRO A 14 -46.39 -15.69 25.09
N GLN A 15 -46.72 -16.12 23.87
CA GLN A 15 -45.84 -16.94 23.04
C GLN A 15 -44.52 -16.19 22.77
N PRO A 16 -43.35 -16.84 22.77
CA PRO A 16 -42.10 -16.19 22.41
C PRO A 16 -42.16 -15.75 20.95
N THR A 17 -42.19 -14.43 20.73
CA THR A 17 -42.34 -13.86 19.39
C THR A 17 -41.07 -14.07 18.56
N LEU A 18 -41.26 -14.44 17.29
CA LEU A 18 -40.19 -14.72 16.32
C LEU A 18 -39.13 -13.59 16.21
N ALA A 19 -39.49 -12.36 16.57
CA ALA A 19 -38.64 -11.18 16.58
C ALA A 19 -37.41 -11.30 17.50
N LEU A 20 -37.53 -11.91 18.68
CA LEU A 20 -36.38 -12.06 19.59
C LEU A 20 -35.38 -13.09 19.07
N GLN A 21 -35.89 -14.14 18.41
CA GLN A 21 -35.08 -15.22 17.87
C GLN A 21 -34.34 -14.80 16.58
N THR A 22 -34.97 -13.99 15.71
CA THR A 22 -34.28 -13.41 14.55
C THR A 22 -33.22 -12.38 14.95
N CYS A 23 -33.46 -11.56 15.97
CA CYS A 23 -32.44 -10.63 16.48
C CYS A 23 -31.19 -11.34 17.02
N TYR A 24 -31.34 -12.48 17.70
CA TYR A 24 -30.18 -13.24 18.22
C TYR A 24 -29.36 -13.88 17.09
N VAL A 25 -30.03 -14.44 16.08
CA VAL A 25 -29.36 -15.01 14.89
C VAL A 25 -28.65 -13.92 14.10
N LEU A 26 -29.30 -12.79 13.79
CA LEU A 26 -28.69 -11.67 13.06
C LEU A 26 -27.45 -11.11 13.79
N ARG A 27 -27.49 -11.05 15.13
CA ARG A 27 -26.33 -10.61 15.94
C ARG A 27 -25.18 -11.62 15.90
N ALA A 28 -25.48 -12.93 15.87
CA ALA A 28 -24.48 -13.97 15.72
C ALA A 28 -23.85 -13.95 14.31
N THR A 29 -24.65 -13.88 13.24
CA THR A 29 -24.13 -13.82 11.85
C THR A 29 -23.28 -12.56 11.61
N CYS A 30 -23.65 -11.44 12.22
CA CYS A 30 -22.88 -10.18 12.16
C CYS A 30 -21.55 -10.25 12.94
N TYR A 31 -21.47 -11.06 14.00
CA TYR A 31 -20.20 -11.35 14.67
C TYR A 31 -19.29 -12.24 13.80
N VAL A 32 -19.82 -13.33 13.25
CA VAL A 32 -19.03 -14.28 12.43
C VAL A 32 -18.50 -13.64 11.15
N LEU A 33 -19.26 -12.76 10.48
CA LEU A 33 -18.79 -12.02 9.30
C LEU A 33 -17.72 -10.96 9.61
N ARG A 34 -17.49 -10.60 10.88
CA ARG A 34 -16.46 -9.65 11.29
C ARG A 34 -15.08 -10.30 11.48
N GLU A 35 -15.02 -11.63 11.65
CA GLU A 35 -13.77 -12.35 11.96
C GLU A 35 -12.88 -12.65 10.75
N TYR A 36 -13.35 -12.40 9.52
CA TYR A 36 -12.61 -12.72 8.29
C TYR A 36 -11.91 -11.53 7.60
N MET A 37 -11.79 -10.38 8.27
CA MET A 37 -10.76 -9.40 7.89
C MET A 37 -9.39 -9.86 8.42
N GLN A 38 -8.73 -10.74 7.68
CA GLN A 38 -7.32 -11.06 7.86
C GLN A 38 -6.49 -9.80 7.61
N GLN A 39 -6.28 -9.00 8.65
CA GLN A 39 -5.44 -7.80 8.58
C GLN A 39 -3.99 -8.23 8.45
N PHE A 40 -3.48 -8.25 7.23
CA PHE A 40 -2.07 -8.45 6.96
C PHE A 40 -1.26 -7.38 7.71
N VAL A 41 -0.53 -7.81 8.74
CA VAL A 41 0.36 -6.93 9.49
C VAL A 41 1.48 -6.52 8.56
N VAL A 42 1.46 -5.26 8.11
CA VAL A 42 2.51 -4.73 7.22
C VAL A 42 3.85 -4.77 7.99
N PRO A 43 4.85 -5.52 7.53
CA PRO A 43 6.14 -5.61 8.20
C PRO A 43 6.86 -4.26 8.08
N GLN A 44 7.00 -3.54 9.20
CA GLN A 44 7.57 -2.18 9.25
C GLN A 44 9.10 -2.13 9.07
N PHE A 45 9.76 -3.27 8.83
CA PHE A 45 11.23 -3.40 8.82
C PHE A 45 11.81 -3.76 7.46
N ILE A 46 11.10 -3.50 6.35
CA ILE A 46 11.62 -3.78 4.99
C ILE A 46 12.87 -2.95 4.62
N ASP A 47 13.06 -1.77 5.23
CA ASP A 47 14.18 -0.85 4.94
C ASP A 47 15.41 -1.06 5.84
N VAL A 48 15.37 -2.02 6.78
CA VAL A 48 16.52 -2.30 7.67
C VAL A 48 17.45 -3.32 7.02
N GLU A 49 18.43 -2.80 6.30
CA GLU A 49 19.49 -3.61 5.67
C GLU A 49 20.30 -4.43 6.69
N ASP A 50 20.57 -5.69 6.34
CA ASP A 50 21.32 -6.64 7.16
C ASP A 50 22.71 -6.11 7.58
N LYS A 51 23.03 -6.31 8.86
CA LYS A 51 24.31 -5.95 9.46
C LYS A 51 25.14 -7.20 9.70
N ILE A 52 26.32 -7.27 9.10
CA ILE A 52 27.22 -8.42 9.24
C ILE A 52 28.05 -8.28 10.53
N PHE A 53 28.67 -7.11 10.73
CA PHE A 53 29.59 -6.86 11.84
C PHE A 53 29.12 -5.63 12.63
N GLY A 54 28.36 -5.86 13.70
CA GLY A 54 27.89 -4.81 14.62
C GLY A 54 27.08 -3.72 13.88
N PRO A 55 27.61 -2.49 13.73
CA PRO A 55 26.93 -1.43 13.00
C PRO A 55 27.07 -1.49 11.47
N ILE A 56 27.97 -2.31 10.91
CA ILE A 56 28.33 -2.31 9.48
C ILE A 56 27.36 -3.18 8.65
N THR A 57 26.75 -2.58 7.62
CA THR A 57 25.87 -3.31 6.68
C THR A 57 26.63 -4.10 5.61
N THR A 58 25.95 -5.06 4.98
CA THR A 58 26.49 -5.87 3.86
C THR A 58 27.18 -5.02 2.79
N ARG A 59 26.51 -3.99 2.26
CA ARG A 59 27.07 -3.06 1.27
C ARG A 59 28.29 -2.30 1.80
N GLN A 60 28.24 -1.83 3.05
CA GLN A 60 29.32 -1.06 3.66
C GLN A 60 30.61 -1.88 3.75
N PHE A 61 30.47 -3.15 4.14
CA PHE A 61 31.57 -4.11 4.14
C PHE A 61 32.17 -4.32 2.74
N VAL A 62 31.35 -4.53 1.71
CA VAL A 62 31.82 -4.72 0.33
C VAL A 62 32.56 -3.48 -0.21
N ILE A 63 32.07 -2.26 0.07
CA ILE A 63 32.74 -1.01 -0.34
C ILE A 63 34.11 -0.88 0.35
N LEU A 64 34.18 -1.15 1.65
CA LEU A 64 35.44 -1.08 2.41
C LEU A 64 36.44 -2.16 1.98
N LEU A 65 35.97 -3.37 1.66
CA LEU A 65 36.78 -4.46 1.12
C LEU A 65 37.34 -4.09 -0.26
N ALA A 66 36.52 -3.57 -1.17
CA ALA A 66 36.97 -3.11 -2.49
C ALA A 66 38.02 -1.99 -2.36
N ALA A 67 37.76 -0.98 -1.52
CA ALA A 67 38.71 0.10 -1.27
C ALA A 67 40.02 -0.40 -0.64
N GLY A 68 39.96 -1.37 0.28
CA GLY A 68 41.13 -2.01 0.87
C GLY A 68 41.98 -2.75 -0.17
N ILE A 69 41.34 -3.50 -1.10
CA ILE A 69 42.03 -4.15 -2.23
C ILE A 69 42.66 -3.10 -3.15
N THR A 70 41.96 -2.01 -3.48
CA THR A 70 42.52 -0.92 -4.29
C THR A 70 43.75 -0.29 -3.63
N ILE A 71 43.67 0.06 -2.34
CA ILE A 71 44.78 0.66 -1.58
C ILE A 71 45.97 -0.31 -1.48
N PHE A 72 45.73 -1.60 -1.24
CA PHE A 72 46.77 -2.64 -1.23
C PHE A 72 47.41 -2.85 -2.61
N GLY A 73 46.62 -2.77 -3.69
CA GLY A 73 47.12 -2.76 -5.06
C GLY A 73 48.02 -1.54 -5.32
N THR A 74 47.57 -0.34 -4.97
CA THR A 74 48.37 0.89 -5.11
C THR A 74 49.67 0.82 -4.30
N TYR A 75 49.63 0.28 -3.07
CA TYR A 75 50.83 0.07 -2.25
C TYR A 75 51.89 -0.80 -2.94
N ARG A 76 51.47 -1.75 -3.79
CA ARG A 76 52.40 -2.64 -4.49
C ARG A 76 52.91 -2.11 -5.83
N LEU A 77 52.22 -1.15 -6.45
CA LEU A 77 52.55 -0.64 -7.80
C LEU A 77 53.03 0.83 -7.85
N ALA A 78 52.81 1.64 -6.82
CA ALA A 78 53.09 3.09 -6.86
C ALA A 78 54.20 3.52 -5.90
N ASP A 79 54.88 4.63 -6.24
CA ASP A 79 55.82 5.31 -5.35
C ASP A 79 55.15 5.80 -4.07
N THR A 80 55.89 5.85 -2.95
CA THR A 80 55.37 6.22 -1.62
C THR A 80 54.53 7.51 -1.61
N THR A 81 54.93 8.54 -2.36
CA THR A 81 54.21 9.81 -2.46
C THR A 81 52.87 9.68 -3.20
N LEU A 82 52.83 8.90 -4.28
CA LEU A 82 51.61 8.61 -5.04
C LEU A 82 50.68 7.66 -4.28
N PHE A 83 51.25 6.68 -3.57
CA PHE A 83 50.51 5.80 -2.69
C PHE A 83 49.74 6.60 -1.62
N ILE A 84 50.40 7.52 -0.90
CA ILE A 84 49.74 8.30 0.16
C ILE A 84 48.60 9.16 -0.40
N SER A 85 48.81 9.86 -1.52
CA SER A 85 47.76 10.74 -2.09
C SER A 85 46.55 9.95 -2.60
N ILE A 86 46.78 8.81 -3.27
CA ILE A 86 45.72 7.93 -3.74
C ILE A 86 45.00 7.25 -2.57
N ALA A 87 45.73 6.77 -1.56
CA ALA A 87 45.14 6.10 -0.39
C ALA A 87 44.23 7.04 0.41
N VAL A 88 44.64 8.31 0.59
CA VAL A 88 43.79 9.33 1.22
C VAL A 88 42.54 9.61 0.38
N LEU A 89 42.70 9.80 -0.95
CA LEU A 89 41.58 10.09 -1.84
C LEU A 89 40.56 8.93 -1.87
N VAL A 90 41.02 7.70 -2.10
CA VAL A 90 40.19 6.49 -2.11
C VAL A 90 39.56 6.23 -0.75
N GLY A 91 40.30 6.42 0.34
CA GLY A 91 39.80 6.26 1.70
C GLY A 91 38.64 7.22 2.03
N ILE A 92 38.78 8.50 1.69
CA ILE A 92 37.71 9.50 1.88
C ILE A 92 36.47 9.11 1.07
N ILE A 93 36.65 8.76 -0.22
CA ILE A 93 35.53 8.37 -1.10
C ILE A 93 34.81 7.12 -0.54
N ALA A 94 35.56 6.11 -0.09
CA ALA A 94 35.00 4.88 0.47
C ALA A 94 34.20 5.14 1.76
N ILE A 95 34.71 5.99 2.65
CA ILE A 95 34.00 6.39 3.89
C ILE A 95 32.70 7.13 3.55
N VAL A 96 32.74 8.10 2.63
CA VAL A 96 31.56 8.86 2.21
C VAL A 96 30.49 7.95 1.60
N PHE A 97 30.86 7.10 0.64
CA PHE A 97 29.92 6.17 -0.01
C PHE A 97 29.35 5.10 0.94
N SER A 98 30.11 4.73 1.97
CA SER A 98 29.72 3.70 2.93
C SER A 98 28.79 4.25 4.02
N PHE A 99 29.17 5.34 4.69
CA PHE A 99 28.50 5.81 5.91
C PHE A 99 27.48 6.92 5.69
N VAL A 100 27.60 7.75 4.64
CA VAL A 100 26.65 8.84 4.42
C VAL A 100 25.30 8.27 3.96
N ARG A 101 24.23 8.71 4.63
CA ARG A 101 22.84 8.48 4.22
C ARG A 101 22.15 9.83 4.09
N VAL A 102 21.39 10.02 3.02
CA VAL A 102 20.70 11.27 2.73
C VAL A 102 19.20 11.00 2.73
N ASN A 103 18.46 11.66 3.62
CA ASN A 103 17.00 11.46 3.79
C ASN A 103 16.59 9.98 3.97
N GLY A 104 17.37 9.23 4.76
CA GLY A 104 17.19 7.78 4.94
C GLY A 104 17.71 6.91 3.81
N GLN A 105 17.89 7.47 2.61
CA GLN A 105 18.40 6.74 1.44
C GLN A 105 19.93 6.57 1.45
N VAL A 106 20.35 5.50 0.79
CA VAL A 106 21.76 5.11 0.61
C VAL A 106 22.45 6.00 -0.44
N PHE A 107 23.70 6.41 -0.18
CA PHE A 107 24.39 7.43 -0.97
C PHE A 107 24.47 7.12 -2.48
N HIS A 108 24.68 5.85 -2.85
CA HIS A 108 24.75 5.45 -4.26
C HIS A 108 23.43 5.65 -5.02
N VAL A 109 22.28 5.34 -4.41
CA VAL A 109 20.95 5.61 -4.99
C VAL A 109 20.71 7.12 -5.08
N PHE A 110 21.07 7.87 -4.04
CA PHE A 110 20.98 9.33 -4.05
C PHE A 110 21.80 9.96 -5.19
N LEU A 111 23.04 9.52 -5.40
CA LEU A 111 23.90 9.99 -6.48
C LEU A 111 23.34 9.61 -7.86
N LEU A 112 22.84 8.39 -8.03
CA LEU A 112 22.15 7.97 -9.26
C LEU A 112 20.90 8.82 -9.53
N ASN A 113 20.14 9.20 -8.50
CA ASN A 113 18.97 10.06 -8.62
C ASN A 113 19.36 11.50 -9.01
N ILE A 114 20.48 12.05 -8.52
CA ILE A 114 21.02 13.34 -9.00
C ILE A 114 21.37 13.24 -10.48
N ILE A 115 22.16 12.26 -10.88
CA ILE A 115 22.61 12.09 -12.28
C ILE A 115 21.41 11.89 -13.22
N GLN A 116 20.40 11.12 -12.80
CA GLN A 116 19.15 10.97 -13.56
C GLN A 116 18.37 12.28 -13.64
N THR A 117 18.26 13.04 -12.54
CA THR A 117 17.55 14.32 -12.51
C THR A 117 18.21 15.34 -13.44
N MET A 118 19.54 15.43 -13.43
CA MET A 118 20.31 16.30 -14.33
C MET A 118 20.12 15.94 -15.82
N LYS A 119 19.87 14.67 -16.14
CA LYS A 119 19.61 14.19 -17.51
C LYS A 119 18.14 14.34 -17.95
N ARG A 120 17.20 14.53 -17.03
CA ARG A 120 15.77 14.64 -17.35
C ARG A 120 15.42 16.08 -17.75
N PRO A 121 14.60 16.29 -18.79
CA PRO A 121 14.12 17.62 -19.13
C PRO A 121 13.24 18.16 -17.99
N GLY A 122 13.48 19.39 -17.56
CA GLY A 122 12.72 20.03 -16.48
C GLY A 122 11.25 20.29 -16.83
N LEU A 123 10.90 20.33 -18.12
CA LEU A 123 9.53 20.52 -18.58
C LEU A 123 8.81 19.17 -18.75
N ARG A 124 7.96 18.83 -17.78
CA ARG A 124 7.15 17.61 -17.78
C ARG A 124 5.79 17.84 -18.43
N ILE A 125 5.77 17.90 -19.76
CA ILE A 125 4.53 17.99 -20.55
C ILE A 125 3.78 16.65 -20.55
N TRP A 126 2.48 16.70 -20.22
CA TRP A 126 1.58 15.55 -20.35
C TRP A 126 1.17 15.40 -21.82
N HIS A 127 1.81 14.46 -22.54
CA HIS A 127 1.39 14.07 -23.87
C HIS A 127 0.40 12.91 -23.81
N LYS A 128 -0.87 13.20 -24.12
CA LYS A 128 -1.89 12.17 -24.42
C LYS A 128 -1.75 11.67 -25.87
N SER A 129 -0.53 11.34 -26.27
CA SER A 129 -0.23 10.70 -27.55
C SER A 129 0.11 9.25 -27.26
N TYR A 130 -0.74 8.33 -27.71
CA TYR A 130 -0.40 6.92 -27.73
C TYR A 130 0.57 6.68 -28.90
N THR A 131 1.66 5.95 -28.67
CA THR A 131 2.56 5.48 -29.73
C THR A 131 1.88 4.35 -30.47
N ASP A 132 2.16 4.11 -31.76
CA ASP A 132 1.56 2.98 -32.49
C ASP A 132 1.74 1.63 -31.76
N LYS A 133 2.87 1.45 -31.06
CA LYS A 133 3.13 0.28 -30.20
C LYS A 133 2.25 0.21 -28.95
N ASP A 134 1.84 1.36 -28.42
CA ASP A 134 0.89 1.42 -27.30
C ASP A 134 -0.52 1.08 -27.83
N LEU A 135 -0.90 1.54 -29.03
CA LEU A 135 -2.16 1.12 -29.68
C LEU A 135 -2.16 -0.38 -29.98
N GLU A 136 -1.09 -0.92 -30.55
CA GLU A 136 -0.90 -2.34 -30.86
C GLU A 136 -1.03 -3.19 -29.59
N TYR A 137 -0.43 -2.75 -28.48
CA TYR A 137 -0.62 -3.35 -27.16
C TYR A 137 -2.09 -3.28 -26.71
N PHE A 138 -2.77 -2.13 -26.79
CA PHE A 138 -4.19 -2.05 -26.40
C PHE A 138 -5.15 -2.83 -27.32
N MET A 139 -4.77 -3.07 -28.57
CA MET A 139 -5.53 -3.89 -29.50
C MET A 139 -5.35 -5.38 -29.19
N HIS A 140 -4.11 -5.85 -29.01
CA HIS A 140 -3.84 -7.27 -28.76
C HIS A 140 -4.07 -7.71 -27.32
N SER A 141 -3.87 -6.86 -26.31
CA SER A 141 -4.30 -7.14 -24.93
C SER A 141 -5.83 -7.20 -24.76
N GLY A 142 -6.60 -6.93 -25.81
CA GLY A 142 -8.05 -7.19 -25.86
C GLY A 142 -8.42 -8.58 -26.40
N ASP A 143 -7.46 -9.31 -27.00
CA ASP A 143 -7.67 -10.64 -27.58
C ASP A 143 -7.37 -11.77 -26.58
N ASP A 144 -6.54 -11.50 -25.56
CA ASP A 144 -6.11 -12.46 -24.53
C ASP A 144 -7.16 -12.70 -23.42
N ASP A 145 -8.09 -11.77 -23.23
CA ASP A 145 -9.15 -11.86 -22.22
C ASP A 145 -10.35 -12.68 -22.75
N GLU A 146 -10.22 -14.01 -22.74
CA GLU A 146 -11.36 -14.94 -22.90
C GLU A 146 -12.40 -14.74 -21.78
N ILE A 147 -13.35 -13.84 -22.04
CA ILE A 147 -14.73 -13.74 -21.52
C ILE A 147 -14.95 -14.40 -20.13
N SER A 148 -14.52 -13.72 -19.07
CA SER A 148 -15.07 -13.93 -17.72
C SER A 148 -16.26 -13.00 -17.50
N ASP A 149 -17.44 -13.54 -17.77
CA ASP A 149 -18.77 -12.93 -17.64
C ASP A 149 -19.01 -11.56 -18.30
N HIS A 150 -20.01 -11.59 -19.15
CA HIS A 150 -20.77 -10.44 -19.64
C HIS A 150 -21.48 -9.77 -18.45
N VAL A 151 -20.75 -8.95 -17.69
CA VAL A 151 -21.35 -8.04 -16.70
C VAL A 151 -22.34 -7.16 -17.46
N ILE A 152 -23.63 -7.51 -17.36
CA ILE A 152 -24.73 -6.74 -17.93
C ILE A 152 -24.66 -5.38 -17.27
N LYS A 153 -24.05 -4.40 -17.95
CA LYS A 153 -23.93 -3.03 -17.48
C LYS A 153 -25.34 -2.48 -17.35
N LYS A 154 -25.91 -2.60 -16.14
CA LYS A 154 -27.28 -2.22 -15.81
C LYS A 154 -27.53 -0.83 -16.37
N ALA A 155 -28.48 -0.72 -17.30
CA ALA A 155 -28.68 0.51 -18.07
C ALA A 155 -28.85 1.71 -17.12
N VAL A 156 -27.85 2.58 -17.11
CA VAL A 156 -27.71 3.63 -16.08
C VAL A 156 -28.68 4.77 -16.39
N HIS A 157 -29.87 4.69 -15.79
CA HIS A 157 -30.85 5.77 -15.89
C HIS A 157 -30.40 6.99 -15.07
N LYS A 158 -30.69 8.21 -15.56
CA LYS A 158 -30.35 9.47 -14.87
C LYS A 158 -30.88 9.56 -13.42
N GLN A 159 -31.99 8.89 -13.13
CA GLN A 159 -32.58 8.81 -11.78
C GLN A 159 -31.65 8.05 -10.84
N HIS A 160 -31.20 6.86 -11.22
CA HIS A 160 -30.30 6.03 -10.41
C HIS A 160 -29.00 6.75 -10.02
N ILE A 161 -28.41 7.56 -10.91
CA ILE A 161 -27.24 8.39 -10.59
C ILE A 161 -27.57 9.50 -9.59
N LYS A 162 -28.75 10.12 -9.71
CA LYS A 162 -29.23 11.11 -8.73
C LYS A 162 -29.46 10.47 -7.36
N ASP A 163 -30.04 9.28 -7.32
CA ASP A 163 -30.32 8.57 -6.07
C ASP A 163 -29.04 8.14 -5.37
N LEU A 164 -28.07 7.56 -6.11
CA LEU A 164 -26.74 7.24 -5.57
C LEU A 164 -26.01 8.49 -5.04
N SER A 165 -26.12 9.63 -5.74
CA SER A 165 -25.59 10.90 -5.27
C SER A 165 -26.25 11.35 -3.96
N LEU A 166 -27.56 11.21 -3.82
CA LEU A 166 -28.30 11.55 -2.59
C LEU A 166 -27.95 10.63 -1.43
N VAL A 167 -27.84 9.31 -1.65
CA VAL A 167 -27.41 8.34 -0.62
C VAL A 167 -26.03 8.70 -0.07
N VAL A 168 -25.06 8.98 -0.95
CA VAL A 168 -23.68 9.35 -0.55
C VAL A 168 -23.64 10.70 0.17
N ASN A 169 -24.32 11.73 -0.34
CA ASN A 169 -24.34 13.05 0.29
C ASN A 169 -25.08 13.09 1.64
N THR A 170 -26.02 12.18 1.87
CA THR A 170 -26.80 12.11 3.12
C THR A 170 -26.28 11.06 4.11
N GLY A 171 -25.11 10.45 3.84
CA GLY A 171 -24.51 9.46 4.74
C GLY A 171 -25.38 8.20 4.95
N GLY A 172 -26.25 7.87 3.99
CA GLY A 172 -27.21 6.76 4.08
C GLY A 172 -28.57 7.10 4.69
N TYR A 173 -28.89 8.36 4.96
CA TYR A 173 -30.23 8.76 5.43
C TYR A 173 -31.29 8.75 4.32
N TYR A 174 -30.92 9.07 3.07
CA TYR A 174 -31.83 8.98 1.93
C TYR A 174 -31.99 7.53 1.44
N ARG A 175 -33.23 7.09 1.26
CA ARG A 175 -33.59 5.74 0.81
C ARG A 175 -34.54 5.79 -0.38
N PRO A 176 -34.08 5.45 -1.61
CA PRO A 176 -34.93 5.54 -2.81
C PRO A 176 -36.05 4.49 -2.84
N ASP A 177 -35.97 3.46 -2.00
CA ASP A 177 -36.96 2.41 -1.81
C ASP A 177 -38.18 2.82 -0.96
N GLU A 178 -38.09 3.93 -0.20
CA GLU A 178 -39.18 4.41 0.69
C GLU A 178 -40.11 5.44 0.04
N HIS A 179 -39.88 5.79 -1.24
CA HIS A 179 -40.57 6.86 -1.95
C HIS A 179 -41.18 6.42 -3.31
N LEU A 180 -41.53 5.14 -3.42
CA LEU A 180 -42.14 4.50 -4.60
C LEU A 180 -43.61 4.10 -4.34
#